data_AF-A0A963NMX5-F1
#
_entry.id   AF-A0A963NMX5-F1
#
_cell.length_a   1.000
_cell.length_b   1.000
_cell.length_c   1.000
_cell.angle_alpha   90.00
_cell.angle_beta   90.00
_cell.angle_gamma   90.00
#
_symmetry.space_group_name_H-M   'P 1'
#
loop_
_entity.id
_entity.type
_entity.pdbx_description
1 polymer ?
#
loop_
_entity_poly.entity_id
_entity_poly.type
_entity_poly.pdbx_seq_one_letter_code
_entity_poly.pdbx_strand_id
1 'polypeptide(L)'
;WGEVFARPEPERRPDVDEDLYGGFVGDADRARLHKLRALPPGELAAHRTAFDDPRLDELLLRYRARNFPATLDDDERARWQQHCAERLHEGAGGALTLAAFLARIDELAEAAMQRDDERAQSLLEALHDYAATIAPEAHA
;
A
#
# COMPACT_ATOMS: atom_id res chain seq x y z
N TRP A 1 -25.03 4.78 -29.43
CA TRP A 1 -23.68 5.37 -29.24
C TRP A 1 -23.26 5.43 -27.78
N GLY A 2 -24.07 5.94 -26.84
CA GLY A 2 -23.70 5.99 -25.41
C GLY A 2 -23.37 4.64 -24.76
N GLU A 3 -24.06 3.57 -25.14
CA GLU A 3 -23.80 2.20 -24.64
C GLU A 3 -22.42 1.66 -25.00
N VAL A 4 -21.83 2.10 -26.13
CA VAL A 4 -20.50 1.66 -26.59
C VAL A 4 -19.38 2.23 -25.70
N PHE A 5 -19.63 3.37 -25.06
CA PHE A 5 -18.68 4.06 -24.18
C PHE A 5 -19.02 3.89 -22.70
N ALA A 6 -20.02 3.08 -22.36
CA ALA A 6 -20.35 2.77 -20.98
C ALA A 6 -19.20 1.98 -20.37
N ARG A 7 -18.58 2.54 -19.32
CA ARG A 7 -17.52 1.85 -18.58
C ARG A 7 -18.16 0.69 -17.82
N PRO A 8 -17.63 -0.55 -17.94
CA PRO A 8 -18.12 -1.65 -17.13
C PRO A 8 -17.92 -1.31 -15.64
N GLU A 9 -18.91 -1.68 -14.82
CA GLU A 9 -18.75 -1.55 -13.37
C GLU A 9 -17.57 -2.41 -12.92
N PRO A 10 -16.69 -1.88 -12.06
CA PRO A 10 -15.53 -2.63 -11.61
C PRO A 10 -16.00 -3.85 -10.78
N GLU A 11 -15.38 -4.99 -11.02
CA GLU A 11 -15.70 -6.26 -10.34
C GLU A 11 -15.50 -6.20 -8.82
N ARG A 12 -14.64 -5.27 -8.35
CA ARG A 12 -14.43 -4.96 -6.94
C ARG A 12 -14.42 -3.45 -6.73
N ARG A 13 -14.81 -3.02 -5.54
CA ARG A 13 -14.57 -1.63 -5.13
C ARG A 13 -13.05 -1.39 -5.14
N PRO A 14 -12.56 -0.34 -5.84
CA PRO A 14 -11.14 -0.04 -5.86
C PRO A 14 -10.66 0.33 -4.47
N ASP A 15 -9.44 -0.09 -4.14
CA ASP A 15 -8.73 0.41 -2.97
C ASP A 15 -8.45 1.92 -3.14
N VAL A 16 -8.29 2.66 -2.05
CA VAL A 16 -8.06 4.11 -2.12
C VAL A 16 -6.79 4.49 -2.90
N ASP A 17 -5.76 3.63 -2.88
CA ASP A 17 -4.53 3.84 -3.66
C ASP A 17 -4.76 3.55 -5.17
N GLU A 18 -5.81 2.79 -5.52
CA GLU A 18 -6.20 2.47 -6.90
C GLU A 18 -7.26 3.46 -7.46
N ASP A 19 -7.87 4.28 -6.61
CA ASP A 19 -9.04 5.09 -6.96
C ASP A 19 -8.73 6.54 -7.41
N LEU A 20 -7.56 6.75 -8.03
CA LEU A 20 -7.15 8.09 -8.52
C LEU A 20 -8.18 8.70 -9.49
N TYR A 21 -8.86 7.86 -10.28
CA TYR A 21 -9.84 8.27 -11.28
C TYR A 21 -11.30 8.04 -10.85
N GLY A 22 -11.56 7.75 -9.57
CA GLY A 22 -12.91 7.59 -9.02
C GLY A 22 -13.70 8.90 -8.89
N GLY A 23 -13.02 10.04 -9.03
CA GLY A 23 -13.60 11.37 -8.94
C GLY A 23 -12.58 12.43 -8.55
N PHE A 24 -12.86 13.68 -8.87
CA PHE A 24 -12.01 14.80 -8.47
C PHE A 24 -12.29 15.19 -7.01
N VAL A 25 -11.23 15.49 -6.28
CA VAL A 25 -11.32 16.05 -4.93
C VAL A 25 -11.87 17.48 -5.00
N GLY A 26 -12.90 17.76 -4.20
CA GLY A 26 -13.53 19.08 -4.11
C GLY A 26 -12.61 20.17 -3.53
N ASP A 27 -12.95 21.44 -3.76
CA ASP A 27 -12.08 22.56 -3.38
C ASP A 27 -11.87 22.69 -1.87
N ALA A 28 -12.89 22.38 -1.07
CA ALA A 28 -12.79 22.39 0.39
C ALA A 28 -11.77 21.37 0.90
N ASP A 29 -11.85 20.12 0.41
CA ASP A 29 -10.88 19.07 0.73
C ASP A 29 -9.49 19.37 0.20
N ARG A 30 -9.38 19.93 -1.00
CA ARG A 30 -8.10 20.38 -1.55
C ARG A 30 -7.43 21.41 -0.65
N ALA A 31 -8.19 22.39 -0.15
CA ALA A 31 -7.68 23.38 0.79
C ALA A 31 -7.27 22.76 2.14
N ARG A 32 -8.03 21.78 2.66
CA ARG A 32 -7.68 21.01 3.86
C ARG A 32 -6.37 20.24 3.66
N LEU A 33 -6.22 19.52 2.54
CA LEU A 33 -5.00 18.77 2.20
C LEU A 33 -3.77 19.69 2.08
N HIS A 34 -3.93 20.87 1.46
CA HIS A 34 -2.83 21.84 1.38
C HIS A 34 -2.32 22.27 2.75
N LYS A 35 -3.22 22.49 3.72
CA LYS A 35 -2.85 22.83 5.10
C LYS A 35 -2.14 21.66 5.77
N LEU A 36 -2.69 20.46 5.69
CA LEU A 36 -2.13 19.26 6.33
C LEU A 36 -0.71 18.96 5.86
N ARG A 37 -0.44 19.10 4.56
CA ARG A 37 0.91 18.88 3.98
C ARG A 37 1.97 19.86 4.48
N ALA A 38 1.58 21.01 5.03
CA ALA A 38 2.49 21.99 5.59
C ALA A 38 2.76 21.78 7.09
N LEU A 39 2.02 20.88 7.75
CA LEU A 39 2.18 20.61 9.18
C LEU A 39 3.39 19.72 9.45
N PRO A 40 4.10 19.92 10.57
CA PRO A 40 5.07 18.94 11.04
C PRO A 40 4.38 17.63 11.45
N PRO A 41 5.08 16.48 11.43
CA PRO A 41 4.48 15.17 11.67
C PRO A 41 3.70 15.04 13.00
N GLY A 42 4.19 15.68 14.07
CA GLY A 42 3.51 15.66 15.37
C GLY A 42 2.16 16.39 15.34
N GLU A 43 2.07 17.53 14.66
CA GLU A 43 0.82 18.27 14.51
C GLU A 43 -0.13 17.57 13.53
N LEU A 44 0.41 16.96 12.47
CA LEU A 44 -0.35 16.17 11.51
C LEU A 44 -1.12 15.03 12.19
N ALA A 45 -0.51 14.37 13.18
CA ALA A 45 -1.13 13.27 13.91
C ALA A 45 -2.24 13.71 14.87
N ALA A 46 -2.11 14.90 15.46
CA ALA A 46 -3.14 15.47 16.32
C ALA A 46 -4.30 16.10 15.52
N HIS A 47 -4.09 16.39 14.23
CA HIS A 47 -5.07 17.11 13.42
C HIS A 47 -6.32 16.25 13.15
N ARG A 48 -7.44 16.63 13.75
CA ARG A 48 -8.75 16.02 13.49
C ARG A 48 -9.38 16.72 12.30
N THR A 49 -9.24 16.10 11.13
CA THR A 49 -9.85 16.58 9.88
C THR A 49 -11.04 15.69 9.55
N ALA A 50 -12.15 16.28 9.13
CA ALA A 50 -13.22 15.56 8.45
C ALA A 50 -13.16 15.98 6.98
N PHE A 51 -12.99 15.02 6.09
CA PHE A 51 -13.06 15.22 4.65
C PHE A 51 -14.47 14.97 4.14
N ASP A 52 -14.85 15.66 3.06
CA ASP A 52 -16.11 15.38 2.37
C ASP A 52 -15.95 14.13 1.47
N ASP A 53 -14.75 13.96 0.90
CA ASP A 53 -14.34 12.77 0.15
C ASP A 53 -13.89 11.65 1.11
N PRO A 54 -14.64 10.52 1.19
CA PRO A 54 -14.37 9.44 2.14
C PRO A 54 -13.06 8.70 1.88
N ARG A 55 -12.40 8.92 0.73
CA ARG A 55 -11.11 8.31 0.39
C ARG A 55 -9.97 8.94 1.17
N LEU A 56 -10.12 10.22 1.54
CA LEU A 56 -9.03 11.02 2.09
C LEU A 56 -8.68 10.66 3.54
N ASP A 57 -9.65 10.21 4.34
CA ASP A 57 -9.38 9.74 5.71
C ASP A 57 -8.44 8.53 5.69
N GLU A 58 -8.72 7.56 4.82
CA GLU A 58 -7.87 6.38 4.66
C GLU A 58 -6.51 6.73 4.06
N LEU A 59 -6.48 7.57 3.02
CA LEU A 59 -5.22 8.03 2.43
C LEU A 59 -4.33 8.77 3.44
N LEU A 60 -4.91 9.56 4.34
CA LEU A 60 -4.17 10.26 5.38
C LEU A 60 -3.56 9.28 6.39
N LEU A 61 -4.32 8.26 6.83
CA LEU A 61 -3.79 7.22 7.70
C LEU A 61 -2.61 6.50 7.03
N ARG A 62 -2.79 6.03 5.78
CA ARG A 62 -1.73 5.31 5.05
C ARG A 62 -0.51 6.19 4.79
N TYR A 63 -0.72 7.47 4.50
CA TYR A 63 0.36 8.44 4.36
C TYR A 63 1.17 8.56 5.65
N ARG A 64 0.50 8.72 6.80
CA ARG A 64 1.17 8.76 8.11
C ARG A 64 1.87 7.46 8.43
N ALA A 65 1.25 6.32 8.17
CA ALA A 65 1.86 5.02 8.45
C ALA A 65 3.12 4.76 7.62
N ARG A 66 3.11 5.14 6.33
CA ARG A 66 4.26 4.96 5.42
C ARG A 66 5.42 5.92 5.70
N ASN A 67 5.12 7.16 6.09
CA ASN A 67 6.14 8.23 6.18
C ASN A 67 6.52 8.61 7.62
N PHE A 68 5.58 8.48 8.55
CA PHE A 68 5.71 8.92 9.94
C PHE A 68 5.14 7.87 10.92
N PRO A 69 5.59 6.59 10.88
CA PRO A 69 5.01 5.50 11.68
C PRO A 69 5.10 5.71 13.21
N ALA A 70 6.03 6.55 13.66
CA ALA A 70 6.16 6.97 15.05
C ALA A 70 4.98 7.85 15.52
N THR A 71 4.18 8.38 14.59
CA THR A 71 3.05 9.24 14.90
C THR A 71 1.72 8.50 15.04
N LEU A 72 1.70 7.21 14.72
CA LEU A 72 0.51 6.37 14.90
C LEU A 72 0.29 6.06 16.38
N ASP A 73 -0.96 6.13 16.83
CA ASP A 73 -1.34 5.52 18.10
C ASP A 73 -1.41 3.97 17.98
N ASP A 74 -1.73 3.29 19.08
CA ASP A 74 -1.71 1.83 19.13
C ASP A 74 -2.80 1.20 18.25
N ASP A 75 -3.99 1.81 18.19
CA ASP A 75 -5.11 1.34 17.36
C ASP A 75 -4.79 1.53 15.88
N GLU A 76 -4.25 2.69 15.51
CA GLU A 76 -3.79 3.00 14.15
C GLU A 76 -2.67 2.07 13.71
N ARG A 77 -1.73 1.74 14.62
CA ARG A 77 -0.63 0.81 14.35
C ARG A 77 -1.13 -0.60 14.14
N ALA A 78 -2.05 -1.08 14.98
CA ALA A 78 -2.66 -2.40 14.81
C ALA A 78 -3.45 -2.48 13.49
N ARG A 79 -4.23 -1.46 13.18
CA ARG A 79 -4.96 -1.36 11.90
C ARG A 79 -4.02 -1.37 10.70
N TRP A 80 -2.88 -0.67 10.79
CA TRP A 80 -1.87 -0.67 9.74
C TRP A 80 -1.18 -2.03 9.58
N GLN A 81 -0.84 -2.70 10.68
CA GLN A 81 -0.27 -4.05 10.65
C GLN A 81 -1.24 -5.06 10.02
N GLN A 82 -2.52 -4.98 10.37
CA GLN A 82 -3.57 -5.79 9.75
C GLN A 82 -3.66 -5.53 8.24
N HIS A 83 -3.67 -4.26 7.82
CA HIS A 83 -3.64 -3.92 6.39
C HIS A 83 -2.40 -4.50 5.69
N CYS A 84 -1.22 -4.45 6.31
CA CYS A 84 -0.02 -5.06 5.77
C CYS A 84 -0.14 -6.58 5.66
N ALA A 85 -0.71 -7.26 6.65
CA ALA A 85 -0.92 -8.71 6.64
C ALA A 85 -1.90 -9.13 5.53
N GLU A 86 -3.04 -8.46 5.40
CA GLU A 86 -4.03 -8.69 4.33
C GLU A 86 -3.39 -8.53 2.94
N ARG A 87 -2.54 -7.52 2.78
CA ARG A 87 -1.81 -7.27 1.53
C ARG A 87 -0.72 -8.31 1.26
N LEU A 88 0.17 -8.56 2.23
CA LEU A 88 1.38 -9.34 2.02
C LEU A 88 1.17 -10.85 2.16
N HIS A 89 0.20 -11.30 2.96
CA HIS A 89 -0.07 -12.72 3.15
C HIS A 89 -1.32 -13.18 2.38
N GLU A 90 -2.41 -12.41 2.42
CA GLU A 90 -3.71 -12.85 1.89
C GLU A 90 -3.97 -12.41 0.44
N GLY A 91 -3.17 -11.48 -0.10
CA GLY A 91 -3.35 -11.01 -1.46
C GLY A 91 -4.50 -10.02 -1.62
N ALA A 92 -4.95 -9.41 -0.52
CA ALA A 92 -6.11 -8.53 -0.49
C ALA A 92 -6.01 -7.45 -1.55
N GLY A 93 -7.06 -7.28 -2.36
CA GLY A 93 -7.04 -6.33 -3.47
C GLY A 93 -6.08 -6.67 -4.61
N GLY A 94 -5.82 -7.97 -4.84
CA GLY A 94 -4.97 -8.45 -5.94
C GLY A 94 -3.48 -8.22 -5.71
N ALA A 95 -3.05 -8.21 -4.45
CA ALA A 95 -1.63 -8.09 -4.10
C ALA A 95 -0.84 -9.33 -4.54
N LEU A 96 0.44 -9.14 -4.87
CA LEU A 96 1.40 -10.23 -4.85
C LEU A 96 1.72 -10.59 -3.40
N THR A 97 1.42 -11.82 -3.00
CA THR A 97 1.73 -12.32 -1.66
C THR A 97 3.22 -12.63 -1.51
N LEU A 98 3.73 -12.63 -0.28
CA LEU A 98 5.10 -13.03 0.04
C LEU A 98 5.35 -14.47 -0.40
N ALA A 99 4.38 -15.37 -0.24
CA ALA A 99 4.49 -16.75 -0.72
C ALA A 99 4.69 -16.83 -2.24
N ALA A 100 3.87 -16.09 -3.02
CA ALA A 100 4.00 -16.06 -4.47
C ALA A 100 5.28 -15.34 -4.93
N PHE A 101 5.68 -14.29 -4.22
CA PHE A 101 6.93 -13.56 -4.46
C PHE A 101 8.16 -14.44 -4.25
N LEU A 102 8.24 -15.16 -3.13
CA LEU A 102 9.34 -16.06 -2.80
C LEU A 102 9.43 -17.24 -3.78
N ALA A 103 8.30 -17.86 -4.10
CA ALA A 103 8.26 -18.91 -5.13
C ALA A 103 8.81 -18.41 -6.47
N ARG A 104 8.50 -17.16 -6.84
CA ARG A 104 9.04 -16.56 -8.06
C ARG A 104 10.54 -16.25 -7.98
N ILE A 105 11.04 -15.86 -6.81
CA ILE A 105 12.47 -15.69 -6.57
C ILE A 105 13.21 -17.01 -6.76
N ASP A 106 12.69 -18.10 -6.19
CA ASP A 106 13.33 -19.42 -6.27
C ASP A 106 13.48 -19.88 -7.74
N GLU A 107 12.40 -19.77 -8.53
CA GLU A 107 12.44 -20.07 -9.97
C GLU A 107 13.50 -19.24 -10.73
N LEU A 108 13.59 -17.94 -10.39
CA LEU A 108 14.55 -17.04 -11.03
C LEU A 108 15.98 -17.32 -10.58
N ALA A 109 16.17 -17.74 -9.34
CA ALA A 109 17.49 -18.08 -8.78
C ALA A 109 18.05 -19.33 -9.47
N GLU A 110 17.23 -20.37 -9.64
CA GLU A 110 17.62 -21.57 -10.39
C GLU A 110 18.03 -21.23 -11.83
N ALA A 111 17.25 -20.39 -12.51
CA ALA A 111 17.57 -19.95 -13.87
C ALA A 111 18.85 -19.11 -13.94
N ALA A 112 19.11 -18.27 -12.93
CA ALA A 112 20.33 -17.46 -12.84
C ALA A 112 21.56 -18.34 -12.57
N MET A 113 21.44 -19.38 -11.75
CA MET A 113 22.51 -20.36 -11.51
C MET A 113 22.87 -21.12 -12.78
N GLN A 114 21.87 -21.60 -13.54
CA GLN A 114 22.10 -22.31 -14.81
C GLN A 114 22.84 -21.46 -15.86
N ARG A 115 22.71 -20.13 -15.76
CA ARG A 115 23.34 -19.16 -16.65
C ARG A 115 24.67 -18.60 -16.13
N ASP A 116 25.08 -19.00 -14.92
CA ASP A 116 26.24 -18.43 -14.22
C ASP A 116 26.15 -16.89 -14.07
N ASP A 117 24.95 -16.37 -13.81
CA ASP A 117 24.70 -14.94 -13.65
C ASP A 117 24.80 -14.52 -12.18
N GLU A 118 26.02 -14.26 -11.71
CA GLU A 118 26.32 -13.89 -10.32
C GLU A 118 25.59 -12.61 -9.87
N ARG A 119 25.40 -11.65 -10.79
CA ARG A 119 24.69 -10.40 -10.50
C ARG A 119 23.22 -10.67 -10.22
N ALA A 120 22.58 -11.49 -11.04
CA ALA A 120 21.19 -11.87 -10.82
C ALA A 120 21.02 -12.63 -9.49
N GLN A 121 21.92 -13.57 -9.19
CA GLN A 121 21.92 -14.31 -7.92
C GLN A 121 22.00 -13.36 -6.72
N SER A 122 22.94 -12.41 -6.73
CA SER A 122 23.11 -11.43 -5.65
C SER A 122 21.88 -10.55 -5.44
N LEU A 123 21.21 -10.15 -6.53
CA LEU A 123 19.98 -9.35 -6.45
C LEU A 123 18.81 -10.17 -5.89
N LEU A 124 18.70 -11.44 -6.26
CA LEU A 124 17.63 -12.32 -5.79
C LEU A 124 17.77 -12.67 -4.31
N GLU A 125 19.00 -12.87 -3.84
CA GLU A 125 19.30 -13.03 -2.41
C GLU A 125 18.90 -11.77 -1.62
N ALA A 126 19.27 -10.58 -2.10
CA ALA A 126 18.87 -9.32 -1.46
C ALA A 126 17.34 -9.13 -1.41
N LEU A 127 16.61 -9.57 -2.44
CA LEU A 127 15.14 -9.52 -2.46
C LEU A 127 14.52 -10.53 -1.48
N HIS A 128 15.11 -11.72 -1.36
CA HIS A 128 14.69 -12.73 -0.39
C HIS A 128 14.87 -12.20 1.05
N ASP A 129 16.04 -11.64 1.36
CA ASP A 129 16.32 -11.05 2.67
C ASP A 129 15.38 -9.91 2.99
N TYR A 130 15.15 -9.01 2.03
CA TYR A 130 14.21 -7.91 2.21
C TYR A 130 12.79 -8.40 2.54
N ALA A 131 12.31 -9.45 1.85
CA ALA A 131 11.01 -10.05 2.14
C ALA A 131 10.88 -10.52 3.60
N ALA A 132 11.94 -11.11 4.16
CA ALA A 132 11.96 -11.51 5.57
C ALA A 132 11.91 -10.30 6.53
N THR A 133 12.51 -9.17 6.17
CA THR A 133 12.50 -7.96 7.03
C THR A 133 11.14 -7.26 7.09
N ILE A 134 10.31 -7.39 6.05
CA ILE A 134 9.02 -6.69 5.95
C ILE A 134 7.83 -7.58 6.29
N ALA A 135 8.03 -8.88 6.50
CA ALA A 135 6.98 -9.84 6.77
C ALA A 135 6.23 -9.45 8.07
N PRO A 136 4.92 -9.12 7.99
CA PRO A 136 4.12 -8.89 9.20
C PRO A 136 4.06 -10.18 10.01
N GLU A 137 3.98 -10.05 11.34
CA GLU A 137 3.75 -11.20 12.21
C GLU A 137 2.53 -11.98 11.72
N ALA A 138 2.68 -13.29 11.53
CA ALA A 138 1.57 -14.15 11.21
C ALA A 138 0.68 -14.24 12.46
N HIS A 139 -0.40 -13.48 12.49
CA HIS A 139 -1.42 -13.65 13.51
C HIS A 139 -2.12 -15.00 13.25
N ALA A 140 -1.93 -15.93 14.18
CA ALA A 140 -2.53 -17.27 14.17
C ALA A 140 -4.01 -17.25 14.56
#